data_AF-A0A529KTB2-F1
#
_entry.id   AF-A0A529KTB2-F1
#
_cell.length_a   1.000
_cell.length_b   1.000
_cell.length_c   1.000
_cell.angle_alpha   90.00
_cell.angle_beta   90.00
_cell.angle_gamma   90.00
#
_symmetry.space_group_name_H-M   'P 1'
#
loop_
_entity.id
_entity.type
_entity.pdbx_description
1 polymer ?
#
loop_
_entity_poly.entity_id
_entity_poly.type
_entity_poly.pdbx_seq_one_letter_code
_entity_poly.pdbx_strand_id
1 'polypeptide(L)' 'IDAPDADKDLVEKLENASALKNDEEHPVSGSLGLMAKARSDREQLVAALYADARYEGVVTITIQGKSID' A
#
# COMPACT_ATOMS: atom_id res chain seq x y z
N ILE A 1 5.14 -4.49 -4.34
CA ILE A 1 3.68 -4.74 -4.10
C ILE A 1 3.31 -6.03 -4.84
N ASP A 2 2.31 -6.79 -4.38
CA ASP A 2 1.80 -7.96 -5.11
C ASP A 2 0.36 -7.69 -5.55
N ALA A 3 0.10 -7.79 -6.86
CA ALA A 3 -1.18 -7.46 -7.49
C ALA A 3 -1.39 -8.35 -8.73
N PRO A 4 -1.94 -9.56 -8.56
CA PRO A 4 -1.94 -10.59 -9.61
C PRO A 4 -2.76 -10.22 -10.86
N ASP A 5 -3.81 -9.40 -10.70
CA ASP A 5 -4.69 -8.97 -11.79
C ASP A 5 -4.31 -7.60 -12.39
N ALA A 6 -3.21 -6.99 -11.90
CA ALA A 6 -2.75 -5.69 -12.36
C ALA A 6 -1.76 -5.83 -13.52
N ASP A 7 -1.89 -4.95 -14.53
CA ASP A 7 -0.83 -4.75 -15.50
C ASP A 7 0.36 -4.00 -14.88
N LYS A 8 1.48 -3.95 -15.61
CA LYS A 8 2.72 -3.33 -15.11
C LYS A 8 2.53 -1.85 -14.79
N ASP A 9 1.74 -1.14 -15.58
CA ASP A 9 1.51 0.29 -15.41
C ASP A 9 0.74 0.56 -14.11
N LEU A 10 -0.27 -0.28 -13.80
CA LEU A 10 -0.98 -0.20 -12.54
C LEU A 10 -0.09 -0.56 -11.35
N VAL A 11 0.74 -1.61 -11.47
CA VAL A 11 1.71 -1.94 -10.41
C VAL A 11 2.63 -0.75 -10.12
N GLU A 12 3.18 -0.12 -11.15
CA GLU A 12 4.05 1.05 -11.00
C GLU A 12 3.32 2.23 -10.34
N LYS A 13 2.06 2.51 -10.73
CA LYS A 13 1.24 3.54 -10.08
C LYS A 13 1.04 3.26 -8.58
N LEU A 14 0.77 2.01 -8.21
CA LEU A 14 0.58 1.61 -6.83
C LEU A 14 1.88 1.70 -6.02
N GLU A 15 3.01 1.31 -6.61
CA GLU A 15 4.32 1.42 -5.97
C GLU A 15 4.70 2.89 -5.73
N ASN A 16 4.49 3.75 -6.73
CA ASN A 16 4.70 5.18 -6.60
C ASN A 16 3.77 5.85 -5.56
N ALA A 17 2.54 5.34 -5.41
CA ALA A 17 1.58 5.86 -4.43
C ALA A 17 1.87 5.39 -2.99
N SER A 18 2.55 4.26 -2.80
CA SER A 18 2.83 3.68 -1.49
C SER A 18 4.02 4.36 -0.80
N ALA A 19 3.76 5.11 0.27
CA ALA A 19 4.77 5.59 1.18
C ALA A 19 5.56 4.45 1.85
N LEU A 20 4.95 3.28 2.11
CA LEU A 20 5.68 2.12 2.63
C LEU A 20 6.73 1.62 1.62
N LYS A 21 6.37 1.55 0.33
CA LYS A 21 7.31 1.16 -0.72
C LYS A 21 8.40 2.22 -0.93
N ASN A 22 8.01 3.49 -0.97
CA ASN A 22 8.92 4.60 -1.24
C ASN A 22 9.98 4.80 -0.13
N ASP A 23 9.66 4.50 1.13
CA ASP A 23 10.63 4.59 2.24
C ASP A 23 11.12 3.20 2.69
N GLU A 24 11.20 2.20 1.81
CA GLU A 24 11.67 0.86 2.20
C GLU A 24 13.09 0.86 2.77
N GLU A 25 13.93 1.80 2.31
CA GLU A 25 15.30 2.01 2.81
C GLU A 25 15.35 2.88 4.09
N HIS A 26 14.27 3.61 4.40
CA HIS A 26 14.19 4.56 5.52
C HIS A 26 12.93 4.32 6.39
N PRO A 27 12.82 3.15 7.04
CA PRO A 27 11.62 2.78 7.77
C PRO A 27 11.38 3.70 8.99
N VAL A 28 10.10 3.92 9.30
CA VAL A 28 9.68 4.66 10.49
C VAL A 28 10.08 3.95 11.78
N SER A 29 10.41 4.73 12.81
CA SER A 29 10.81 4.21 14.12
C SER A 29 9.61 3.72 14.95
N GLY A 30 9.71 2.49 15.44
CA GLY A 30 8.77 1.91 16.42
C GLY A 30 7.46 1.37 15.83
N SER A 31 6.80 0.51 16.61
CA SER A 31 5.59 -0.19 16.18
C SER A 31 4.40 0.73 15.94
N LEU A 32 4.21 1.75 16.77
CA LEU A 32 3.11 2.70 16.62
C LEU A 32 3.22 3.51 15.31
N GLY A 33 4.43 4.00 15.00
CA GLY A 33 4.70 4.72 13.77
C GLY A 33 4.48 3.84 12.54
N LEU A 34 4.93 2.59 12.60
CA LEU A 34 4.70 1.61 11.55
C LEU A 34 3.20 1.34 11.32
N MET A 35 2.42 1.16 12.39
CA MET A 35 0.97 0.95 12.26
C MET A 35 0.25 2.17 11.68
N ALA A 36 0.61 3.38 12.12
CA ALA A 36 0.03 4.60 11.60
C ALA A 36 0.34 4.78 10.10
N LYS A 37 1.61 4.57 9.73
CA LYS A 37 2.03 4.62 8.33
C LYS A 37 1.30 3.57 7.48
N ALA A 38 1.21 2.33 7.95
CA ALA A 38 0.51 1.27 7.23
C ALA A 38 -0.97 1.60 6.97
N ARG A 39 -1.68 2.15 7.97
CA ARG A 39 -3.08 2.57 7.78
C ARG A 39 -3.22 3.67 6.73
N SER A 40 -2.36 4.69 6.82
CA SER A 40 -2.32 5.78 5.83
C SER A 40 -1.98 5.27 4.43
N ASP A 41 -1.05 4.32 4.32
CA ASP A 41 -0.60 3.74 3.04
C ASP A 41 -1.74 2.98 2.36
N ARG A 42 -2.54 2.23 3.13
CA ARG A 42 -3.73 1.55 2.61
C ARG A 42 -4.73 2.55 2.04
N GLU A 43 -4.99 3.66 2.73
CA GLU A 43 -5.89 4.71 2.24
C GLU A 43 -5.38 5.33 0.93
N GLN A 44 -4.06 5.57 0.82
CA GLN A 44 -3.43 6.06 -0.40
C GLN A 44 -3.55 5.07 -1.56
N LEU A 45 -3.32 3.78 -1.31
CA LEU A 45 -3.45 2.73 -2.32
C LEU A 45 -4.89 2.58 -2.81
N VAL A 46 -5.88 2.64 -1.91
CA VAL A 46 -7.31 2.65 -2.28
C VAL A 46 -7.64 3.87 -3.13
N ALA A 47 -7.13 5.05 -2.77
CA ALA A 47 -7.31 6.27 -3.57
C ALA A 47 -6.69 6.15 -4.97
N ALA A 48 -5.50 5.55 -5.08
CA ALA A 48 -4.84 5.28 -6.36
C ALA A 48 -5.64 4.32 -7.24
N LEU A 49 -6.18 3.23 -6.67
CA LEU A 49 -7.08 2.31 -7.37
C LEU A 49 -8.33 3.03 -7.87
N TYR A 50 -8.95 3.87 -7.02
CA TYR A 50 -10.13 4.64 -7.40
C TYR A 50 -9.84 5.62 -8.54
N ALA A 51 -8.70 6.32 -8.49
CA ALA A 51 -8.25 7.22 -9.54
C ALA A 51 -7.99 6.50 -10.88
N ASP A 52 -7.60 5.23 -10.82
CA ASP A 52 -7.42 4.35 -11.99
C ASP A 52 -8.71 3.59 -12.39
N ALA A 53 -9.88 4.01 -11.89
CA ALA A 53 -11.19 3.41 -12.15
C ALA A 53 -11.32 1.93 -11.71
N ARG A 54 -10.58 1.51 -10.68
CA ARG A 54 -10.63 0.18 -10.05
C ARG A 54 -11.44 0.21 -8.76
N TYR A 55 -12.76 0.22 -8.87
CA TYR A 55 -13.65 0.43 -7.71
C TYR A 55 -13.77 -0.79 -6.77
N GLU A 56 -13.57 -1.99 -7.29
CA GLU A 56 -13.69 -3.25 -6.53
C GLU A 56 -12.34 -3.74 -5.98
N GLY A 57 -11.29 -2.92 -6.07
CA GLY A 57 -9.96 -3.29 -5.61
C GLY A 57 -9.86 -3.34 -4.09
N VAL A 58 -9.30 -4.44 -3.57
CA VAL A 58 -9.09 -4.64 -2.12
C VAL A 58 -7.61 -4.51 -1.80
N VAL A 59 -7.28 -3.64 -0.84
CA VAL A 59 -5.91 -3.46 -0.36
C VAL A 59 -5.78 -4.12 1.01
N THR A 60 -4.95 -5.15 1.09
CA THR A 60 -4.56 -5.78 2.35
C THR A 60 -3.10 -5.45 2.64
N ILE A 61 -2.84 -4.91 3.83
CA ILE A 61 -1.47 -4.73 4.33
C ILE A 61 -1.24 -5.71 5.47
N THR A 62 -0.13 -6.43 5.40
CA THR A 62 0.29 -7.35 6.45
C THR A 62 1.62 -6.91 7.06
N ILE A 63 1.77 -7.14 8.37
CA ILE A 63 3.02 -6.95 9.09
C ILE A 63 3.37 -8.30 9.70
N GLN A 64 4.49 -8.87 9.26
CA GLN A 64 4.90 -10.24 9.59
C GLN A 64 3.78 -11.27 9.30
N GLY A 65 3.09 -11.12 8.16
CA GLY A 65 2.02 -12.03 7.73
C GLY A 65 0.69 -11.84 8.45
N LYS A 66 0.58 -10.92 9.40
CA LYS A 66 -0.68 -10.60 10.08
C LYS A 66 -1.31 -9.33 9.48
N SER A 67 -2.60 -9.38 9.17
CA SER A 67 -3.37 -8.19 8.75
C SER A 67 -3.28 -7.08 9.80
N ILE A 68 -3.28 -5.82 9.33
CA ILE A 68 -3.37 -4.64 10.21
C ILE A 68 -4.80 -4.34 10.69
N ASP A 69 -5.78 -5.06 10.13
CA ASP A 69 -7.20 -5.10 10.53
C ASP A 69 -7.50 -6.24 11.50
#